data_AF-A0A7S3NT02-F1
#
_entry.id   AF-A0A7S3NT02-F1
#
_cell.length_a   1.000
_cell.length_b   1.000
_cell.length_c   1.000
_cell.angle_alpha   90.00
_cell.angle_beta   90.00
_cell.angle_gamma   90.00
#
_symmetry.space_group_name_H-M   'P 1'
#
loop_
_entity.id
_entity.type
_entity.pdbx_description
1 polymer ?
#
loop_
_entity_poly.entity_id
_entity_poly.type
_entity_poly.pdbx_seq_one_letter_code
_entity_poly.pdbx_strand_id
1 'polypeptide(L)'
;AMKSLRSIDRVKILDEGKDTGYPIDLYSFDINPNEIEIDIPEEHELGDIVVTSEMEEFVDLEMVKKFPIQSMFTSDEDIYTLQMHRANNDFYIEFEAALEAYIEGDWNYAINQIEKCLEIDPEDGPSHQLKDFMTEDHKMEVPEDWLGYRLFQPPNLMRGPFGDSEEGSLPSEESSSEEEPNKY
;
A
#
# COMPACT_ATOMS: atom_id res chain seq x y z
N ALA A 1 -12.67 13.64 8.90
CA ALA A 1 -11.21 13.73 8.77
C ALA A 1 -10.87 13.45 7.32
N MET A 2 -9.97 14.22 6.72
CA MET A 2 -9.49 13.95 5.36
C MET A 2 -8.75 12.61 5.36
N LYS A 3 -9.14 11.68 4.48
CA LYS A 3 -8.42 10.40 4.33
C LYS A 3 -7.22 10.66 3.43
N SER A 4 -6.02 10.63 4.00
CA SER A 4 -4.78 10.81 3.24
C SER A 4 -4.31 9.54 2.54
N LEU A 5 -4.76 8.38 3.00
CA LEU A 5 -4.50 7.08 2.39
C LEU A 5 -5.84 6.39 2.09
N ARG A 6 -5.95 5.85 0.89
CA ARG A 6 -7.05 5.00 0.43
C ARG A 6 -6.54 3.58 0.29
N SER A 7 -7.21 2.62 0.94
CA SER A 7 -7.01 1.20 0.60
C SER A 7 -7.55 0.99 -0.80
N ILE A 8 -6.78 0.37 -1.68
CA ILE A 8 -7.14 0.18 -3.10
C ILE A 8 -7.34 -1.28 -3.47
N ASP A 9 -6.73 -2.21 -2.71
CA ASP A 9 -6.80 -3.63 -2.98
C ASP A 9 -6.29 -4.44 -1.79
N ARG A 10 -6.63 -5.73 -1.75
CA ARG A 10 -5.99 -6.72 -0.91
C ARG A 10 -5.39 -7.81 -1.79
N VAL A 11 -4.07 -8.00 -1.68
CA VAL A 11 -3.35 -8.93 -2.54
C VAL A 11 -2.49 -9.88 -1.75
N LYS A 12 -2.22 -11.04 -2.33
CA LYS A 12 -1.15 -11.93 -1.87
C LYS A 12 -0.03 -11.94 -2.89
N ILE A 13 1.14 -11.50 -2.48
CA ILE A 13 2.31 -11.43 -3.36
C ILE A 13 2.80 -12.85 -3.66
N LEU A 14 3.08 -13.10 -4.93
CA LEU A 14 3.80 -14.29 -5.39
C LEU A 14 5.21 -13.91 -5.82
N ASP A 15 6.21 -14.63 -5.30
CA ASP A 15 7.60 -14.53 -5.74
C ASP A 15 7.99 -15.81 -6.49
N GLU A 16 8.34 -15.67 -7.77
CA GLU A 16 8.57 -16.81 -8.68
C GLU A 16 7.44 -17.88 -8.66
N GLY A 17 6.20 -17.43 -8.46
CA GLY A 17 5.03 -18.32 -8.35
C GLY A 17 4.89 -19.02 -6.99
N LYS A 18 5.71 -18.66 -6.00
CA LYS A 18 5.61 -19.15 -4.63
C LYS A 18 4.95 -18.11 -3.74
N ASP A 19 4.12 -18.62 -2.84
CA ASP A 19 3.46 -17.85 -1.80
C ASP A 19 4.49 -17.25 -0.81
N THR A 20 4.53 -15.93 -0.70
CA THR A 20 5.47 -15.23 0.18
C THR A 20 4.94 -14.98 1.60
N GLY A 21 3.70 -15.35 1.92
CA GLY A 21 3.16 -15.22 3.28
C GLY A 21 1.69 -14.83 3.36
N TYR A 22 1.39 -13.76 4.11
CA TYR A 22 0.02 -13.32 4.36
C TYR A 22 -0.45 -12.31 3.31
N PRO A 23 -1.76 -12.23 3.03
CA PRO A 23 -2.31 -11.13 2.23
C PRO A 23 -1.94 -9.78 2.84
N ILE A 24 -1.65 -8.81 1.99
CA ILE A 24 -1.33 -7.45 2.35
C ILE A 24 -2.37 -6.50 1.74
N ASP A 25 -2.63 -5.40 2.44
CA ASP A 25 -3.46 -4.32 1.93
C ASP A 25 -2.57 -3.35 1.13
N LEU A 26 -3.02 -3.01 -0.07
CA LEU A 26 -2.38 -2.00 -0.92
C LEU A 26 -3.06 -0.66 -0.68
N TYR A 27 -2.25 0.38 -0.50
CA TYR A 27 -2.73 1.73 -0.28
C TYR A 27 -2.20 2.66 -1.38
N SER A 28 -3.01 3.65 -1.72
CA SER A 28 -2.63 4.78 -2.55
C SER A 28 -2.96 6.07 -1.81
N PHE A 29 -2.29 7.15 -2.19
CA PHE A 29 -2.70 8.50 -1.86
C PHE A 29 -2.91 9.25 -3.17
N ASP A 30 -4.02 9.95 -3.29
CA ASP A 30 -4.40 10.60 -4.55
C ASP A 30 -3.69 11.94 -4.66
N ILE A 31 -3.16 12.28 -5.84
CA ILE A 31 -2.50 13.57 -6.07
C ILE A 31 -3.41 14.43 -6.97
N ASN A 32 -3.55 15.71 -6.64
CA ASN A 32 -4.12 16.71 -7.51
C ASN A 32 -3.02 17.30 -8.42
N PRO A 33 -3.00 16.97 -9.72
CA PRO A 33 -1.95 17.47 -10.62
C PRO A 33 -2.03 18.98 -10.88
N ASN A 34 -3.08 19.66 -10.44
CA ASN A 34 -3.26 21.10 -10.66
C ASN A 34 -2.73 21.97 -9.51
N GLU A 35 -2.34 21.38 -8.38
CA GLU A 35 -1.80 22.07 -7.20
C GLU A 35 -0.32 21.69 -7.05
N ILE A 36 0.58 22.49 -7.62
CA ILE A 36 2.03 22.23 -7.60
C ILE A 36 2.81 23.44 -7.03
N GLU A 37 2.13 24.49 -6.57
CA GLU A 37 2.82 25.59 -5.88
C GLU A 37 3.11 25.20 -4.43
N ILE A 38 4.20 24.45 -4.25
CA ILE A 38 4.77 24.14 -2.94
C ILE A 38 5.81 25.22 -2.65
N ASP A 39 5.58 26.02 -1.61
CA ASP A 39 6.55 27.00 -1.12
C ASP A 39 7.58 26.27 -0.26
N ILE A 40 8.67 25.81 -0.88
CA ILE A 40 9.72 25.04 -0.20
C ILE A 40 10.63 26.02 0.55
N PRO A 41 10.73 25.95 1.90
CA PRO A 41 11.66 26.77 2.66
C PRO A 41 13.11 26.54 2.20
N GLU A 42 13.94 27.60 2.13
CA GLU A 42 15.33 27.51 1.65
C GLU A 42 16.21 26.53 2.47
N GLU A 43 15.82 26.19 3.70
CA GLU A 43 16.55 25.32 4.62
C GLU A 43 16.04 23.86 4.64
N HIS A 44 15.11 23.48 3.75
CA HIS A 44 14.49 22.16 3.74
C HIS A 44 15.37 21.07 3.08
N GLU A 45 15.63 19.94 3.75
CA GLU A 45 16.35 18.79 3.18
C GLU A 45 15.39 17.70 2.69
N LEU A 46 15.82 16.90 1.70
CA LEU A 46 15.01 15.80 1.17
C LEU A 46 14.77 14.75 2.27
N GLY A 47 13.50 14.52 2.60
CA GLY A 47 13.08 13.53 3.61
C GLY A 47 12.71 14.12 4.97
N ASP A 48 12.80 15.45 5.12
CA ASP A 48 12.21 16.14 6.26
C ASP A 48 10.68 16.09 6.19
N ILE A 49 10.03 15.97 7.35
CA ILE A 49 8.57 16.10 7.49
C ILE A 49 8.29 17.54 7.89
N VAL A 50 7.60 18.29 7.03
CA VAL A 50 7.16 19.65 7.35
C VAL A 50 5.78 19.57 7.98
N VAL A 51 5.70 20.00 9.23
CA VAL A 51 4.43 20.18 9.92
C VAL A 51 4.13 21.67 9.95
N THR A 52 3.02 22.10 9.35
CA THR A 52 2.62 23.51 9.44
C THR A 52 2.21 23.87 10.86
N SER A 53 2.36 25.14 11.23
CA SER A 53 1.84 25.67 12.49
C SER A 53 0.32 25.48 12.66
N GLU A 54 -0.42 25.30 11.56
CA GLU A 54 -1.86 24.97 11.59
C GLU A 54 -2.09 23.47 11.87
N MET A 55 -1.16 22.61 11.47
CA MET A 55 -1.18 21.17 11.73
C MET A 55 -0.61 20.80 13.10
N GLU A 56 0.30 21.60 13.67
CA GLU A 56 0.94 21.34 14.97
C GLU A 56 -0.06 21.04 16.10
N GLU A 57 -1.24 21.68 16.10
CA GLU A 57 -2.30 21.42 17.09
C GLU A 57 -2.97 20.05 16.92
N PHE A 58 -2.85 19.43 15.75
CA PHE A 58 -3.47 18.16 15.38
C PHE A 58 -2.47 17.01 15.25
N VAL A 59 -1.17 17.30 15.22
CA VAL A 59 -0.11 16.28 15.15
C VAL A 59 0.12 15.67 16.52
N ASP A 60 -0.29 14.41 16.67
CA ASP A 60 0.09 13.59 17.81
C ASP A 60 1.56 13.14 17.67
N LEU A 61 2.46 13.80 18.41
CA LEU A 61 3.89 13.49 18.42
C LEU A 61 4.20 12.05 18.88
N GLU A 62 3.33 11.41 19.65
CA GLU A 62 3.49 9.99 19.99
C GLU A 62 3.16 9.10 18.79
N MET A 63 2.14 9.46 17.99
CA MET A 63 1.83 8.78 16.73
C MET A 63 2.96 8.92 15.72
N VAL A 64 3.54 10.12 15.55
CA VAL A 64 4.68 10.36 14.65
C VAL A 64 5.87 9.46 14.99
N LYS A 65 6.17 9.28 16.28
CA LYS A 65 7.26 8.39 16.72
C LYS A 65 6.94 6.91 16.54
N LYS A 66 5.68 6.53 16.74
CA LYS A 66 5.25 5.13 16.72
C LYS A 66 4.98 4.61 15.31
N PHE A 67 4.54 5.47 14.41
CA PHE A 67 4.12 5.16 13.05
C PHE A 67 4.60 6.21 12.04
N PRO A 68 5.92 6.40 11.89
CA PRO A 68 6.48 7.52 11.13
C PRO A 68 5.97 7.60 9.69
N ILE A 69 5.82 6.46 9.02
CA ILE A 69 5.32 6.41 7.64
C ILE A 69 3.86 6.84 7.55
N GLN A 70 3.00 6.33 8.43
CA GLN A 70 1.56 6.68 8.40
C GLN A 70 1.34 8.14 8.78
N SER A 71 2.12 8.64 9.74
CA SER A 71 2.09 10.04 10.16
C SER A 71 2.53 10.99 9.06
N MET A 72 3.48 10.59 8.20
CA MET A 72 3.86 11.38 7.03
C MET A 72 2.63 11.74 6.19
N PHE A 73 1.79 10.77 5.84
CA PHE A 73 0.60 11.06 5.02
C PHE A 73 -0.44 11.96 5.70
N THR A 74 -0.46 12.06 7.03
CA THR A 74 -1.46 12.87 7.75
C THR A 74 -0.95 14.22 8.21
N SER A 75 0.37 14.39 8.31
CA SER A 75 1.00 15.50 9.01
C SER A 75 2.00 16.28 8.16
N ASP A 76 2.39 15.72 7.01
CA ASP A 76 3.29 16.35 6.07
C ASP A 76 2.54 17.35 5.19
N GLU A 77 3.00 18.61 5.19
CA GLU A 77 2.47 19.71 4.40
C GLU A 77 2.53 19.44 2.90
N ASP A 78 3.59 18.82 2.40
CA ASP A 78 3.75 18.54 0.98
C ASP A 78 2.66 17.56 0.53
N ILE A 79 2.45 16.50 1.30
CA ILE A 79 1.41 15.50 0.99
C ILE A 79 0.02 16.16 1.07
N TYR A 80 -0.22 16.95 2.11
CA TYR A 80 -1.50 17.65 2.25
C TYR A 80 -1.77 18.58 1.07
N THR A 81 -0.77 19.37 0.66
CA THR A 81 -0.85 20.30 -0.47
C THR A 81 -1.12 19.55 -1.77
N LEU A 82 -0.40 18.45 -2.01
CA LEU A 82 -0.64 17.58 -3.18
C LEU A 82 -2.04 16.98 -3.19
N GLN A 83 -2.71 16.86 -2.04
CA GLN A 83 -4.07 16.32 -1.92
C GLN A 83 -5.16 17.39 -1.91
N MET A 84 -4.80 18.67 -1.79
CA MET A 84 -5.79 19.74 -1.70
C MET A 84 -6.71 19.74 -2.90
N HIS A 85 -8.01 19.98 -2.63
CA HIS A 85 -9.09 20.00 -3.62
C HIS A 85 -9.30 18.68 -4.40
N ARG A 86 -8.53 17.61 -4.14
CA ARG A 86 -8.78 16.27 -4.67
C ARG A 86 -9.89 15.55 -3.92
N ALA A 87 -10.04 15.84 -2.62
CA ALA A 87 -10.91 15.07 -1.75
C ALA A 87 -12.38 15.25 -2.11
N ASN A 88 -12.96 14.24 -2.75
CA ASN A 88 -14.41 14.13 -2.95
C ASN A 88 -14.96 13.04 -2.01
N ASN A 89 -15.69 13.46 -0.98
CA ASN A 89 -16.23 12.52 0.02
C ASN A 89 -17.16 11.48 -0.59
N ASP A 90 -17.96 11.83 -1.60
CA ASP A 90 -18.87 10.89 -2.24
C ASP A 90 -18.09 9.81 -2.97
N PHE A 91 -17.00 10.18 -3.64
CA PHE A 91 -16.10 9.22 -4.28
C PHE A 91 -15.54 8.21 -3.28
N TYR A 92 -15.00 8.68 -2.14
CA TYR A 92 -14.40 7.77 -1.14
C TYR A 92 -15.43 6.84 -0.51
N ILE A 93 -16.65 7.34 -0.24
CA ILE A 93 -17.74 6.51 0.29
C ILE A 93 -18.08 5.38 -0.67
N GLU A 94 -18.25 5.70 -1.96
CA GLU A 94 -18.60 4.70 -2.97
C GLU A 94 -17.44 3.73 -3.21
N PHE A 95 -16.18 4.21 -3.23
CA PHE A 95 -15.02 3.36 -3.43
C PHE A 95 -14.81 2.38 -2.27
N GLU A 96 -14.99 2.83 -1.02
CA GLU A 96 -14.88 1.96 0.14
C GLU A 96 -15.94 0.87 0.14
N ALA A 97 -17.19 1.23 -0.18
CA ALA A 97 -18.27 0.26 -0.32
C ALA A 97 -17.98 -0.74 -1.46
N ALA A 98 -17.38 -0.27 -2.55
CA ALA A 98 -16.97 -1.14 -3.65
C ALA A 98 -15.90 -2.15 -3.23
N LEU A 99 -14.87 -1.68 -2.53
CA LEU A 99 -13.75 -2.50 -2.10
C LEU A 99 -14.18 -3.54 -1.06
N GLU A 100 -15.02 -3.17 -0.10
CA GLU A 100 -15.58 -4.09 0.89
C GLU A 100 -16.36 -5.21 0.20
N ALA A 101 -17.27 -4.86 -0.71
CA ALA A 101 -18.04 -5.85 -1.46
C ALA A 101 -17.18 -6.74 -2.37
N TYR A 102 -16.14 -6.18 -2.98
CA TYR A 102 -15.15 -6.96 -3.74
C TYR A 102 -14.47 -8.02 -2.85
N ILE A 103 -14.01 -7.62 -1.67
CA ILE A 103 -13.37 -8.52 -0.70
C ILE A 103 -14.36 -9.60 -0.21
N GLU A 104 -15.63 -9.24 0.01
CA GLU A 104 -16.67 -10.19 0.42
C GLU A 104 -17.16 -11.11 -0.70
N GLY A 105 -16.84 -10.80 -1.95
CA GLY A 105 -17.25 -11.56 -3.13
C GLY A 105 -18.60 -11.14 -3.71
N ASP A 106 -19.21 -10.03 -3.28
CA ASP A 106 -20.36 -9.44 -3.96
C ASP A 106 -19.92 -8.53 -5.12
N TRP A 107 -19.36 -9.14 -6.16
CA TRP A 107 -18.79 -8.40 -7.29
C TRP A 107 -19.83 -7.63 -8.11
N ASN A 108 -21.10 -8.06 -8.09
CA ASN A 108 -22.17 -7.31 -8.75
C ASN A 108 -22.40 -5.97 -8.05
N TYR A 109 -22.47 -5.97 -6.72
CA TYR A 109 -22.57 -4.72 -5.97
C TYR A 109 -21.30 -3.89 -6.12
N ALA A 110 -20.12 -4.51 -6.02
CA ALA A 110 -18.83 -3.82 -6.16
C ALA A 110 -18.73 -3.04 -7.47
N ILE A 111 -19.07 -3.65 -8.60
CA ILE A 111 -19.05 -2.99 -9.91
C ILE A 111 -19.99 -1.80 -9.97
N ASN A 112 -21.21 -1.91 -9.43
CA ASN A 112 -22.14 -0.78 -9.43
C ASN A 112 -21.57 0.43 -8.67
N GLN A 113 -20.84 0.19 -7.57
CA GLN A 113 -20.19 1.28 -6.84
C GLN A 113 -18.95 1.81 -7.55
N ILE A 114 -18.14 0.95 -8.19
CA ILE A 114 -17.03 1.38 -9.02
C ILE A 114 -17.51 2.25 -10.19
N GLU A 115 -18.64 1.94 -10.80
CA GLU A 115 -19.19 2.76 -11.89
C GLU A 115 -19.54 4.17 -11.41
N LYS A 116 -20.11 4.33 -10.22
CA LYS A 116 -20.32 5.66 -9.62
C LYS A 116 -19.01 6.38 -9.33
N CYS A 117 -17.97 5.66 -8.89
CA CYS A 117 -16.64 6.25 -8.69
C CYS A 117 -16.13 6.83 -10.02
N LEU A 118 -16.28 6.08 -11.12
CA LEU A 118 -15.86 6.49 -12.45
C LEU A 118 -16.77 7.57 -13.08
N GLU A 119 -18.01 7.74 -12.63
CA GLU A 119 -18.84 8.90 -12.97
C GLU A 119 -18.29 10.19 -12.33
N ILE A 120 -17.71 10.08 -11.13
CA ILE A 120 -17.12 11.22 -10.40
C ILE A 120 -15.70 11.51 -10.91
N ASP A 121 -14.87 10.48 -11.05
CA ASP A 121 -13.50 10.55 -11.57
C ASP A 121 -13.27 9.49 -12.65
N PRO A 122 -13.50 9.83 -13.93
CA PRO A 122 -13.33 8.89 -15.04
C PRO A 122 -11.88 8.40 -15.24
N GLU A 123 -10.90 9.05 -14.63
CA GLU A 123 -9.48 8.73 -14.79
C GLU A 123 -8.90 7.99 -13.57
N ASP A 124 -9.73 7.60 -12.59
CA ASP A 124 -9.25 6.87 -11.40
C ASP A 124 -8.71 5.48 -11.76
N GLY A 125 -7.38 5.36 -11.75
CA GLY A 125 -6.66 4.13 -12.05
C GLY A 125 -7.08 2.94 -11.18
N PRO A 126 -7.14 3.08 -9.83
CA PRO A 126 -7.61 2.00 -8.95
C PRO A 126 -9.03 1.50 -9.28
N SER A 127 -9.99 2.40 -9.53
CA SER A 127 -11.34 2.01 -9.95
C SER A 127 -11.33 1.21 -11.26
N HIS A 128 -10.58 1.65 -12.27
CA HIS A 128 -10.45 0.90 -13.53
C HIS A 128 -9.81 -0.47 -13.31
N GLN A 129 -8.72 -0.53 -12.55
CA GLN A 129 -8.01 -1.78 -12.30
C GLN A 129 -8.90 -2.82 -11.58
N LEU A 130 -9.68 -2.38 -10.59
CA LEU A 130 -10.59 -3.27 -9.86
C LEU A 130 -11.75 -3.72 -10.75
N LYS A 131 -12.27 -2.81 -11.60
CA LYS A 131 -13.28 -3.14 -12.61
C LYS A 131 -12.77 -4.21 -13.56
N ASP A 132 -11.63 -3.97 -14.19
CA ASP A 132 -11.01 -4.87 -15.19
C ASP A 132 -10.76 -6.26 -14.60
N PHE A 133 -10.28 -6.34 -13.35
CA PHE A 133 -10.09 -7.61 -12.68
C PHE A 133 -11.40 -8.40 -12.53
N MET A 134 -12.50 -7.76 -12.14
CA MET A 134 -13.79 -8.45 -12.02
C MET A 134 -14.39 -8.79 -13.39
N THR A 135 -14.30 -7.88 -14.37
CA THR A 135 -15.02 -8.01 -15.66
C THR A 135 -14.20 -8.70 -16.74
N GLU A 136 -12.97 -8.27 -17.00
CA GLU A 136 -12.17 -8.78 -18.11
C GLU A 136 -11.45 -10.08 -17.73
N ASP A 137 -10.82 -10.11 -16.56
CA ASP A 137 -10.05 -11.28 -16.12
C ASP A 137 -10.94 -12.45 -15.70
N HIS A 138 -12.08 -12.13 -15.08
CA HIS A 138 -12.97 -13.11 -14.46
C HIS A 138 -14.41 -13.13 -14.97
N LYS A 139 -14.80 -12.24 -15.91
CA LYS A 139 -16.12 -12.26 -16.55
C LYS A 139 -17.29 -12.19 -15.57
N MET A 140 -17.12 -11.47 -14.48
CA MET A 140 -18.09 -11.36 -13.36
C MET A 140 -18.37 -12.69 -12.65
N GLU A 141 -17.48 -13.67 -12.76
CA GLU A 141 -17.55 -14.93 -12.04
C GLU A 141 -16.55 -14.91 -10.88
N VAL A 142 -17.08 -14.74 -9.66
CA VAL A 142 -16.30 -14.81 -8.43
C VAL A 142 -15.71 -16.22 -8.31
N PRO A 143 -14.39 -16.39 -8.08
CA PRO A 143 -13.79 -17.69 -7.87
C PRO A 143 -14.44 -18.46 -6.71
N GLU A 144 -14.62 -19.78 -6.86
CA GLU A 144 -15.21 -20.61 -5.79
C GLU A 144 -14.40 -20.58 -4.49
N ASP A 145 -13.09 -20.35 -4.60
CA ASP A 145 -12.13 -20.22 -3.53
C ASP A 145 -11.74 -18.75 -3.25
N TRP A 146 -12.62 -17.79 -3.57
CA TRP A 146 -12.36 -16.39 -3.27
C TRP A 146 -12.21 -16.14 -1.77
N LEU A 147 -10.98 -15.83 -1.36
CA LEU A 147 -10.63 -15.55 0.04
C LEU A 147 -10.61 -14.05 0.36
N GLY A 148 -11.14 -13.21 -0.53
CA GLY A 148 -11.13 -11.76 -0.40
C GLY A 148 -9.81 -11.11 -0.77
N TYR A 149 -9.01 -11.76 -1.60
CA TYR A 149 -7.76 -11.20 -2.14
C TYR A 149 -7.38 -11.89 -3.43
N ARG A 150 -6.71 -11.16 -4.33
CA ARG A 150 -6.14 -11.72 -5.55
C ARG A 150 -4.65 -12.04 -5.39
N LEU A 151 -4.16 -12.95 -6.21
CA LEU A 151 -2.73 -13.23 -6.32
C LEU A 151 -2.09 -12.15 -7.18
N PHE A 152 -1.08 -11.46 -6.64
CA PHE A 152 -0.34 -10.43 -7.35
C PHE A 152 1.09 -10.90 -7.61
N GLN A 153 1.42 -11.06 -8.89
CA GLN A 153 2.79 -11.31 -9.31
C GLN A 153 3.37 -9.99 -9.82
N PRO A 154 4.26 -9.32 -9.07
CA PRO A 154 4.91 -8.13 -9.58
C PRO A 154 5.68 -8.50 -10.86
N PRO A 155 5.63 -7.68 -11.92
CA PRO A 155 6.46 -7.89 -13.10
C PRO A 155 7.91 -7.96 -12.61
N ASN A 156 8.64 -9.03 -12.96
CA ASN A 156 10.01 -9.33 -12.53
C ASN A 156 10.73 -8.03 -12.17
N LEU A 157 10.70 -7.68 -10.88
CA LEU A 157 11.41 -6.53 -10.38
C LEU A 157 12.85 -6.91 -10.64
N MET A 158 13.44 -6.37 -11.70
CA MET A 158 14.86 -6.48 -11.98
C MET A 158 15.51 -6.25 -10.63
N ARG A 159 16.10 -7.31 -10.06
CA ARG A 159 16.87 -7.21 -8.81
C ARG A 159 17.69 -5.94 -8.98
N GLY A 160 17.38 -4.91 -8.20
CA GLY A 160 18.21 -3.72 -8.21
C GLY A 160 19.66 -4.16 -7.97
N PRO A 161 20.66 -3.35 -8.31
CA PRO A 161 22.08 -3.72 -8.16
C PRO A 161 22.52 -4.04 -6.71
N PHE A 162 21.58 -4.01 -5.75
CA PHE A 162 21.75 -4.36 -4.34
C PHE A 162 21.26 -5.79 -4.00
N GLY A 163 20.76 -6.56 -4.98
CA GLY A 163 20.16 -7.89 -4.80
C GLY A 163 21.13 -9.07 -4.75
N ASP A 164 22.43 -8.84 -4.92
CA ASP A 164 23.48 -9.84 -4.70
C ASP A 164 24.51 -9.26 -3.72
N SER A 165 24.12 -9.11 -2.44
CA SER A 165 25.13 -9.29 -1.40
C SER A 165 25.22 -10.80 -1.21
N GLU A 166 26.30 -11.38 -1.74
CA GLU A 166 26.71 -12.74 -1.44
C GLU A 166 26.51 -12.98 0.05
N GLU A 167 25.71 -14.00 0.39
CA GLU A 167 25.64 -14.53 1.74
C GLU A 167 27.08 -14.77 2.19
N GLY A 168 27.53 -13.93 3.13
CA GLY A 168 28.77 -14.13 3.83
C GLY A 168 28.71 -15.54 4.41
N SER A 169 29.50 -16.44 3.82
CA SER A 169 29.65 -17.81 4.29
C SER A 169 30.01 -17.74 5.76
N LEU A 170 29.07 -18.13 6.62
CA LEU A 170 29.36 -18.40 8.01
C LEU A 170 30.44 -19.48 8.04
N PRO A 171 31.57 -19.25 8.74
CA PRO A 171 32.58 -20.29 8.87
C PRO A 171 31.93 -21.48 9.58
N SER A 172 32.02 -22.65 8.93
CA SER A 172 31.61 -23.92 9.50
C SER A 172 32.27 -24.11 10.86
N GLU A 173 31.46 -24.18 11.92
CA GLU A 173 31.93 -24.63 13.22
C GLU A 173 32.42 -26.07 13.08
N GLU A 174 33.73 -26.26 13.23
CA GLU A 174 34.33 -27.58 13.34
C GLU A 174 33.74 -28.29 14.57
N SER A 175 33.18 -29.47 14.31
CA SER A 175 32.73 -30.40 15.32
C SER A 175 33.92 -30.84 16.19
N SER A 176 34.01 -30.35 17.43
CA SER A 176 34.87 -30.99 18.43
C SER A 176 34.13 -32.20 19.01
N SER A 177 34.54 -33.38 18.56
CA SER A 177 34.13 -34.67 19.11
C SER A 177 34.49 -34.79 20.59
N GLU A 178 33.57 -35.42 21.32
CA GLU A 178 33.64 -35.88 22.70
C GLU A 178 34.92 -36.72 22.98
N GLU A 179 35.64 -36.40 24.06
CA GLU A 179 36.52 -37.35 24.75
C GLU A 179 35.99 -37.59 26.16
N GLU A 180 35.44 -38.77 26.38
CA GLU A 180 35.21 -39.33 27.72
C GLU A 180 36.55 -39.64 28.40
N PRO A 181 36.77 -39.27 29.68
CA PRO A 181 37.88 -39.82 30.43
C PRO A 181 37.51 -41.16 31.06
N ASN A 182 38.27 -42.16 30.64
CA ASN A 182 38.21 -43.55 31.05
C ASN A 182 38.51 -43.75 32.55
N LYS A 183 37.89 -44.80 33.09
CA LYS A 183 37.93 -45.29 34.48
C LYS A 183 39.35 -45.58 34.99
N TYR A 184 39.61 -45.26 36.26
CA TYR A 184 40.29 -46.13 37.23
C TYR A 184 39.71 -45.92 38.63
#